data_AF-A0A4Q0NQQ2-F1
#
_entry.id   AF-A0A4Q0NQQ2-F1
#
_cell.length_a   1.000
_cell.length_b   1.000
_cell.length_c   1.000
_cell.angle_alpha   90.00
_cell.angle_beta   90.00
_cell.angle_gamma   90.00
#
_symmetry.space_group_name_H-M   'P 1'
#
loop_
_entity.id
_entity.type
_entity.pdbx_description
1 polymer ?
#
loop_
_entity_poly.entity_id
_entity_poly.type
_entity_poly.pdbx_seq_one_letter_code
_entity_poly.pdbx_strand_id
1 'polypeptide(L)' 'MKIALNSDKDKFSQYLKIHQQGETDYFTFCKHCAETGIEKWIVDLDKMTCSYYDTAKNEILIENIPTV' A
#
# COMPACT_ATOMS: atom_id res chain seq x y z
N MET A 1 1.07 -10.59 12.62
CA MET A 1 1.26 -9.15 12.32
C MET A 1 -0.06 -8.47 12.64
N LYS A 2 -0.05 -7.34 13.36
CA LYS A 2 -1.27 -6.62 13.75
C LYS A 2 -1.35 -5.37 12.88
N ILE A 3 -2.49 -5.14 12.23
CA ILE A 3 -2.71 -3.94 11.42
C ILE A 3 -3.06 -2.79 12.37
N ALA A 4 -2.48 -1.61 12.15
CA ALA A 4 -2.78 -0.40 12.90
C ALA A 4 -4.25 -0.02 12.70
N LEU A 5 -4.88 0.51 13.76
CA LEU A 5 -6.30 0.88 13.73
C LEU A 5 -6.55 2.08 12.82
N ASN A 6 -5.60 3.02 12.79
CA ASN A 6 -5.68 4.24 12.00
C ASN A 6 -4.69 4.19 10.85
N SER A 7 -5.15 4.65 9.70
CA SER A 7 -4.41 4.70 8.45
C SER A 7 -3.52 5.94 8.42
N ASP A 8 -2.25 5.78 8.08
CA ASP A 8 -1.29 6.88 7.91
C ASP A 8 -0.86 6.95 6.45
N LYS A 9 -1.56 7.79 5.68
CA LYS A 9 -1.36 7.92 4.24
C LYS A 9 0.04 8.43 3.89
N ASP A 10 0.50 9.47 4.57
CA ASP A 10 1.79 10.11 4.26
C ASP A 10 2.93 9.12 4.50
N LYS A 11 2.91 8.43 5.65
CA LYS A 11 3.90 7.40 5.98
C LYS A 11 3.84 6.21 5.02
N PHE A 12 2.63 5.76 4.67
CA PHE A 12 2.44 4.69 3.69
C PHE A 12 3.03 5.06 2.33
N SER A 13 2.77 6.27 1.83
CA SER A 13 3.32 6.74 0.55
C SER A 13 4.85 6.77 0.54
N GLN A 14 5.49 7.10 1.66
CA GLN A 14 6.95 7.02 1.77
C GLN A 14 7.44 5.57 1.71
N TYR A 15 6.82 4.65 2.44
CA TYR A 15 7.21 3.24 2.42
C TYR A 15 6.96 2.56 1.08
N LEU A 16 5.87 2.90 0.42
CA LEU A 16 5.57 2.41 -0.92
C LEU A 16 6.66 2.83 -1.91
N LYS A 17 7.11 4.10 -1.87
CA LYS A 17 8.19 4.59 -2.73
C LYS A 17 9.51 3.85 -2.50
N ILE A 18 9.87 3.61 -1.23
CA ILE A 18 11.06 2.84 -0.86
C ILE A 18 10.95 1.39 -1.39
N HIS A 19 9.77 0.78 -1.29
CA HIS A 19 9.53 -0.56 -1.84
C HIS A 19 9.65 -0.61 -3.36
N GLN A 20 9.07 0.36 -4.07
CA GLN A 20 9.18 0.49 -5.52
C GLN A 20 10.63 0.70 -6.00
N GLN A 21 11.48 1.30 -5.16
CA GLN A 21 12.92 1.45 -5.42
C GLN A 21 13.72 0.15 -5.20
N GLY A 22 13.07 -0.93 -4.76
CA GLY A 22 13.71 -2.23 -4.52
C GLY A 22 14.47 -2.31 -3.20
N GLU A 23 14.28 -1.34 -2.29
CA GLU A 23 15.02 -1.27 -1.02
C GLU A 23 14.41 -2.16 0.08
N THR A 24 13.22 -2.74 -0.15
CA THR A 24 12.55 -3.62 0.81
C THR A 24 12.00 -4.87 0.14
N ASP A 25 12.08 -6.00 0.85
CA ASP A 25 11.44 -7.25 0.44
C ASP A 25 9.93 -7.26 0.73
N TYR A 26 9.23 -8.25 0.17
CA TYR A 26 7.78 -8.41 0.32
C TYR A 26 7.32 -8.47 1.78
N PHE A 27 8.04 -9.19 2.65
CA PHE A 27 7.64 -9.33 4.05
C PHE A 27 7.83 -8.02 4.83
N THR A 28 8.90 -7.28 4.53
CA THR A 28 9.13 -5.93 5.05
C THR A 28 8.07 -4.95 4.55
N PHE A 29 7.66 -5.03 3.28
CA PHE A 29 6.55 -4.23 2.76
C PHE A 29 5.22 -4.56 3.43
N CYS A 30 4.90 -5.84 3.67
CA CYS A 30 3.71 -6.22 4.45
C CYS A 30 3.73 -5.65 5.87
N LYS A 31 4.90 -5.58 6.52
CA LYS A 31 5.04 -4.91 7.83
C LYS A 31 4.72 -3.43 7.73
N HIS A 32 5.28 -2.75 6.74
CA HIS A 32 5.00 -1.33 6.48
C HIS A 32 3.51 -1.08 6.22
N CYS A 33 2.85 -1.94 5.44
CA CYS A 33 1.41 -1.88 5.20
C CYS A 33 0.64 -2.00 6.52
N ALA A 34 0.90 -3.05 7.31
CA ALA A 34 0.22 -3.24 8.58
C ALA A 34 0.49 -2.10 9.58
N GLU A 35 1.71 -1.59 9.65
CA GLU A 35 2.08 -0.47 10.52
C GLU A 35 1.35 0.83 10.14
N THR A 36 1.11 1.04 8.85
CA THR A 36 0.42 2.23 8.31
C THR A 36 -1.08 2.04 8.16
N GLY A 37 -1.64 0.94 8.66
CA GLY A 37 -3.08 0.68 8.69
C GLY A 37 -3.65 0.12 7.39
N ILE A 38 -2.81 -0.26 6.43
CA ILE A 38 -3.23 -0.90 5.18
C ILE A 38 -3.52 -2.39 5.44
N GLU A 39 -4.73 -2.82 5.12
CA GLU A 39 -5.17 -4.21 5.22
C GLU A 39 -4.90 -4.99 3.94
N LYS A 40 -5.21 -4.37 2.80
CA LYS A 40 -5.19 -5.02 1.49
C LYS A 40 -5.01 -4.02 0.37
N TRP A 41 -4.72 -4.53 -0.82
CA TRP A 41 -4.72 -3.76 -2.05
C TRP A 41 -5.41 -4.52 -3.17
N ILE A 42 -5.93 -3.78 -4.14
CA ILE A 42 -6.62 -4.30 -5.32
C ILE A 42 -5.87 -3.80 -6.54
N VAL A 43 -5.42 -4.75 -7.35
CA VAL A 43 -4.85 -4.48 -8.67
C VAL A 43 -5.96 -4.63 -9.71
N ASP A 44 -6.33 -3.52 -10.34
CA ASP A 44 -7.27 -3.48 -11.46
C ASP A 44 -6.47 -3.34 -12.75
N LEU A 45 -6.41 -4.41 -13.54
CA LEU A 45 -5.66 -4.46 -14.80
C LEU A 45 -6.41 -3.79 -15.95
N ASP A 46 -7.74 -3.68 -15.88
CA ASP A 46 -8.52 -2.94 -16.88
C ASP A 46 -8.27 -1.43 -16.75
N LYS A 47 -8.17 -0.94 -15.51
CA LYS A 47 -7.86 0.46 -15.21
C LYS A 47 -6.36 0.76 -15.08
N MET A 48 -5.52 -0.27 -15.04
CA MET A 48 -4.09 -0.16 -14.73
C MET A 48 -3.83 0.61 -13.43
N THR A 49 -4.52 0.22 -12.35
CA THR A 49 -4.38 0.85 -11.03
C THR A 49 -4.13 -0.17 -9.92
N CYS A 50 -3.38 0.26 -8.90
CA CYS A 50 -3.28 -0.44 -7.62
C CYS A 50 -3.87 0.45 -6.53
N SER A 51 -4.90 -0.02 -5.85
CA SER A 51 -5.63 0.73 -4.82
C SER A 51 -5.44 0.09 -3.45
N TYR A 52 -5.01 0.84 -2.45
CA TYR A 52 -4.72 0.38 -1.10
C TYR A 52 -5.84 0.78 -0.14
N TYR A 53 -6.25 -0.16 0.71
CA TYR A 53 -7.40 -0.01 1.60
C TYR A 53 -7.02 -0.27 3.05
N ASP A 54 -7.62 0.50 3.94
CA ASP A 54 -7.57 0.24 5.38
C ASP A 54 -8.61 -0.79 5.83
N THR A 55 -8.61 -1.09 7.13
CA THR A 55 -9.54 -2.03 7.76
C THR A 55 -11.01 -1.56 7.77
N ALA A 56 -11.24 -0.25 7.61
CA ALA A 56 -12.56 0.34 7.45
C ALA A 56 -13.00 0.37 5.97
N LYS A 57 -12.22 -0.21 5.06
CA LYS A 57 -12.41 -0.23 3.60
C LYS A 57 -12.34 1.17 2.97
N ASN A 58 -11.72 2.14 3.64
CA ASN A 58 -11.42 3.42 3.01
C ASN A 58 -10.25 3.23 2.06
N GLU A 59 -10.34 3.89 0.91
CA GLU A 59 -9.24 3.99 -0.03
C GLU A 59 -8.22 5.01 0.49
N ILE A 60 -7.00 4.54 0.75
CA ILE A 60 -5.94 5.38 1.31
C ILE A 60 -5.10 5.99 0.19
N LEU A 61 -4.79 5.17 -0.82
CA LEU A 61 -3.96 5.57 -1.94
C LEU A 61 -4.35 4.76 -3.18
N ILE A 62 -4.44 5.43 -4.32
CA ILE A 62 -4.44 4.80 -5.64
C ILE A 62 -3.13 5.19 -6.31
N GLU A 63 -2.43 4.23 -6.88
CA GLU A 63 -1.35 4.47 -7.82
C GLU A 63 -1.70 3.91 -9.21
N ASN A 64 -1.13 4.55 -10.23
CA ASN A 64 -1.20 4.05 -11.59
C ASN A 64 -0.04 3.08 -11.82
N ILE A 65 -0.37 1.91 -12.38
CA ILE A 65 0.63 0.91 -12.75
C ILE A 65 1.26 1.37 -14.07
N PRO A 66 2.60 1.49 -14.15
CA PRO A 66 3.27 1.89 -15.37
C PRO A 66 2.94 0.93 -16.52
N THR A 67 2.42 1.47 -17.61
CA THR A 67 2.29 0.80 -18.90
C THR A 67 3.51 1.22 -19.73
N VAL A 68 4.60 0.46 -19.64
CA VAL A 68 5.89 0.63 -20.36
C VAL A 68 6.73 1.87 -20.09
#